data_AF-A0A435D519-F1
#
_entry.id   AF-A0A435D519-F1
#
_cell.length_a   1.000
_cell.length_b   1.000
_cell.length_c   1.000
_cell.angle_alpha   90.00
_cell.angle_beta   90.00
_cell.angle_gamma   90.00
#
_symmetry.space_group_name_H-M   'P 1'
#
loop_
_entity.id
_entity.type
_entity.pdbx_description
1 polymer ?
#
loop_
_entity_poly.entity_id
_entity_poly.type
_entity_poly.pdbx_seq_one_letter_code
_entity_poly.pdbx_strand_id
1 'polypeptide(L)' 'LAKFIAPKGSVALDGTSLTVNKVQGTRFDVLLIHHSLSVTTWGERQAGDRVNIEIDTMARYAARLAEAGKEGL' A
#
# COMPACT_ATOMS: atom_id res chain seq x y z
N LEU A 1 -0.53 2.67 -9.82
CA LEU A 1 -0.68 2.23 -8.41
C LEU A 1 -0.67 3.40 -7.42
N ALA A 2 0.21 4.40 -7.59
CA ALA A 2 0.31 5.54 -6.67
C ALA A 2 -1.04 6.22 -6.32
N LYS A 3 -1.97 6.36 -7.30
CA LYS A 3 -3.33 6.91 -7.06
C LYS A 3 -4.19 6.13 -6.05
N PHE A 4 -3.82 4.88 -5.73
CA PHE A 4 -4.55 4.00 -4.81
C PHE A 4 -3.89 3.89 -3.44
N ILE A 5 -2.72 4.51 -3.25
CA ILE A 5 -1.98 4.49 -2.00
C ILE A 5 -2.21 5.85 -1.33
N ALA A 6 -3.09 5.86 -0.33
CA ALA A 6 -3.42 7.05 0.44
C ALA A 6 -2.74 7.02 1.81
N PRO A 7 -2.31 8.17 2.37
CA PRO A 7 -1.89 8.25 3.75
C PRO A 7 -2.97 7.69 4.69
N LYS A 8 -2.56 6.90 5.68
CA LYS A 8 -3.44 6.16 6.60
C LYS A 8 -4.32 5.09 5.96
N GLY A 9 -4.14 4.81 4.66
CA GLY A 9 -4.72 3.65 3.99
C GLY A 9 -3.93 2.36 4.27
N SER A 10 -4.50 1.26 3.82
CA SER A 10 -3.87 -0.07 3.87
C SER A 10 -3.12 -0.36 2.57
N VAL A 11 -2.03 -1.12 2.68
CA VAL A 11 -1.31 -1.68 1.53
C VAL A 11 -0.78 -3.05 1.92
N ALA A 12 -0.81 -4.01 0.99
CA ALA A 12 -0.17 -5.30 1.19
C ALA A 12 1.18 -5.32 0.46
N LEU A 13 2.24 -5.61 1.21
CA LEU A 13 3.60 -5.78 0.68
C LEU A 13 4.09 -7.19 1.01
N ASP A 14 4.45 -7.97 -0.01
CA ASP A 14 4.73 -9.41 0.11
C ASP A 14 3.69 -10.15 0.96
N GLY A 15 2.40 -9.83 0.75
CA GLY A 15 1.28 -10.40 1.49
C GLY A 15 1.12 -9.89 2.94
N THR A 16 2.02 -9.03 3.43
CA THR A 16 1.91 -8.42 4.76
C THR A 16 1.05 -7.17 4.70
N SER A 17 -0.07 -7.15 5.44
CA SER A 17 -0.91 -5.96 5.58
C SER A 17 -0.22 -4.90 6.43
N LEU A 18 -0.07 -3.69 5.87
CA LEU A 18 0.65 -2.58 6.48
C LEU A 18 -0.13 -1.27 6.31
N THR A 19 0.06 -0.36 7.28
CA THR A 19 -0.51 0.98 7.23
C THR A 19 0.47 1.95 6.57
N VAL A 20 -0.02 2.69 5.58
CA VAL A 20 0.74 3.75 4.90
C VAL A 20 0.83 4.97 5.82
N ASN A 21 2.05 5.40 6.14
CA ASN A 21 2.28 6.57 7.00
C ASN A 21 2.29 7.88 6.21
N LYS A 22 3.10 7.94 5.16
CA LYS A 22 3.29 9.11 4.31
C LYS A 22 3.39 8.67 2.86
N VAL A 23 2.99 9.55 1.95
CA VAL A 23 3.08 9.35 0.50
C VAL A 23 3.70 10.61 -0.12
N GLN A 24 4.70 10.42 -0.97
CA GLN A 24 5.41 11.47 -1.70
C GLN A 24 5.60 11.03 -3.16
N GLY A 25 4.73 11.50 -4.06
CA GLY A 25 4.74 11.09 -5.45
C GLY A 25 4.51 9.58 -5.60
N THR A 26 5.55 8.85 -5.97
CA THR A 26 5.53 7.39 -6.15
C THR A 26 6.19 6.62 -5.00
N ARG A 27 6.59 7.32 -3.93
CA ARG A 27 7.21 6.73 -2.74
C ARG A 27 6.25 6.82 -1.56
N PHE A 28 6.29 5.83 -0.68
CA PHE A 28 5.52 5.85 0.55
C PHE A 28 6.27 5.09 1.64
N ASP A 29 5.93 5.41 2.88
CA ASP A 29 6.56 4.85 4.07
C ASP A 29 5.57 3.97 4.82
N VAL A 30 6.06 2.87 5.40
CA VAL A 30 5.35 1.98 6.31
C VAL A 30 6.19 1.79 7.57
N LEU A 31 5.56 1.38 8.67
CA LEU A 31 6.27 1.00 9.88
C LEU A 31 6.06 -0.49 10.13
N LEU A 32 7.15 -1.21 10.31
CA LEU A 32 7.13 -2.61 10.72
C LEU A 32 7.36 -2.70 12.22
N ILE A 33 6.41 -3.32 12.92
CA ILE A 33 6.55 -3.61 14.35
C ILE A 33 7.47 -4.82 14.54
N HIS A 34 8.06 -4.94 15.74
CA HIS A 34 8.98 -6.02 16.07
C HIS A 34 8.41 -7.42 15.77
N HIS A 35 7.13 -7.65 16.10
CA HIS A 35 6.48 -8.93 15.81
C HIS A 35 6.49 -9.24 14.31
N SER A 36 6.09 -8.28 13.46
CA SER A 36 6.11 -8.46 12.00
C SER A 36 7.51 -8.74 11.48
N LEU A 37 8.54 -8.03 11.97
CA LEU A 37 9.93 -8.31 11.61
C LEU A 37 10.35 -9.75 11.96
N SER A 38 9.87 -10.28 13.08
CA SER A 38 10.25 -11.62 13.58
C SER A 38 9.53 -12.80 12.90
N VAL A 39 8.29 -12.60 12.40
CA VAL A 39 7.47 -13.71 11.87
C VAL A 39 7.22 -13.63 10.36
N THR A 40 7.86 -12.68 9.68
CA THR A 40 7.76 -12.51 8.22
C THR A 40 9.15 -12.35 7.62
N THR A 41 9.23 -12.27 6.28
CA THR A 41 10.53 -12.06 5.60
C THR A 41 11.11 -10.66 5.78
N TRP A 42 10.39 -9.71 6.42
CA TRP A 42 10.81 -8.32 6.55
C TRP A 42 12.07 -8.10 7.38
N GLY A 43 12.39 -9.00 8.31
CA GLY A 43 13.59 -8.88 9.15
C GLY A 43 14.92 -8.97 8.36
N GLU A 44 14.89 -9.57 7.17
CA GLU A 44 16.07 -9.80 6.33
C GLU A 44 16.17 -8.81 5.15
N ARG A 45 15.13 -8.00 4.93
CA ARG A 45 15.04 -7.11 3.76
C ARG A 45 16.02 -5.95 3.85
N GLN A 46 16.56 -5.59 2.69
CA GLN A 46 17.52 -4.50 2.54
C GLN A 46 17.06 -3.48 1.49
N ALA A 47 17.65 -2.29 1.56
CA ALA A 47 17.39 -1.26 0.56
C ALA A 47 17.78 -1.76 -0.84
N GLY A 48 16.85 -1.69 -1.78
CA GLY A 48 17.02 -2.19 -3.15
C GLY A 48 16.28 -3.50 -3.41
N ASP A 49 15.86 -4.22 -2.38
CA ASP A 49 15.03 -5.41 -2.53
C ASP A 49 13.70 -5.06 -3.19
N ARG A 50 13.27 -5.93 -4.11
CA ARG A 50 11.95 -5.84 -4.72
C ARG A 50 10.95 -6.62 -3.87
N VAL A 51 9.75 -6.08 -3.75
CA VAL A 51 8.63 -6.69 -3.04
C VAL A 51 7.40 -6.65 -3.94
N ASN A 52 6.51 -7.62 -3.74
CA ASN A 52 5.20 -7.61 -4.37
C ASN A 52 4.33 -6.55 -3.69
N ILE A 53 3.53 -5.84 -4.49
CA ILE A 53 2.61 -4.82 -3.99
C ILE A 53 1.19 -5.14 -4.43
N GLU A 54 0.29 -5.14 -3.47
CA GLU A 54 -1.15 -5.23 -3.68
C GLU A 54 -1.83 -3.98 -3.07
N ILE A 55 -2.62 -3.30 -3.91
CA ILE A 55 -3.37 -2.12 -3.50
C ILE A 55 -4.66 -2.51 -2.79
N ASP A 56 -5.11 -1.64 -1.88
CA ASP A 56 -6.38 -1.82 -1.20
C ASP A 56 -7.52 -1.94 -2.23
N THR A 57 -8.32 -3.00 -2.07
CA THR A 57 -9.50 -3.24 -2.88
C THR A 57 -10.54 -2.12 -2.70
N MET A 58 -10.65 -1.53 -1.51
CA MET A 58 -11.50 -0.37 -1.26
C MET A 58 -11.03 0.85 -2.05
N ALA A 59 -9.72 1.09 -2.13
CA ALA A 59 -9.17 2.17 -2.95
C ALA A 59 -9.47 1.95 -4.44
N ARG A 60 -9.43 0.69 -4.90
CA ARG A 60 -9.83 0.32 -6.27
C ARG A 60 -11.31 0.64 -6.53
N TYR A 61 -12.20 0.27 -5.62
CA TYR A 61 -13.64 0.58 -5.74
C TYR A 61 -13.91 2.09 -5.70
N ALA A 62 -13.25 2.83 -4.81
CA ALA A 62 -13.38 4.27 -4.71
C ALA A 62 -12.95 4.98 -6.01
N ALA A 63 -11.85 4.55 -6.64
CA ALA A 63 -11.44 5.10 -7.93
C ALA A 63 -12.44 4.78 -9.04
N ARG A 64 -12.99 3.56 -9.06
CA ARG A 64 -14.00 3.16 -10.04
C ARG A 64 -15.29 3.98 -9.90
N LEU A 65 -15.73 4.26 -8.67
CA LEU A 65 -16.86 5.15 -8.38
C LEU A 65 -16.57 6.58 -8.86
N ALA A 66 -15.38 7.10 -8.59
CA ALA A 66 -14.97 8.44 -9.03
C ALA A 66 -14.82 8.56 -10.56
N GLU A 67 -14.45 7.48 -11.25
CA GLU A 67 -14.42 7.40 -12.71
C GLU A 67 -15.86 7.36 -13.28
N ALA A 68 -16.75 6.52 -12.72
CA ALA A 68 -18.15 6.44 -13.14
C ALA A 68 -18.92 7.77 -12.97
N GLY A 69 -18.68 8.50 -11.87
CA GLY A 69 -19.28 9.83 -11.67
C GLY A 69 -18.78 10.91 -12.64
N LYS A 70 -17.65 10.70 -13.32
CA LYS A 70 -17.19 11.60 -14.40
C LYS A 70 -17.78 11.25 -15.76
N GLU A 71 -18.27 10.03 -15.93
CA GLU A 71 -18.86 9.52 -17.18
C GLU A 71 -20.37 9.77 -17.29
N GLY A 72 -20.97 10.50 -16.35
CA GLY A 72 -22.32 11.06 -16.50
C GLY A 72 -23.47 10.16 -16.03
N LEU A 73 -23.26 9.44 -14.93
CA LEU A 73 -24.35 9.21 -13.97
C LEU A 73 -24.66 10.52 -13.21
#